data_AF-A0A523V9I8-F1
#
_entry.id   AF-A0A523V9I8-F1
#
_cell.length_a   1.000
_cell.length_b   1.000
_cell.length_c   1.000
_cell.angle_alpha   90.00
_cell.angle_beta   90.00
_cell.angle_gamma   90.00
#
_symmetry.space_group_name_H-M   'P 1'
#
loop_
_entity.id
_entity.type
_entity.pdbx_description
1 polymer ?
#
loop_
_entity_poly.entity_id
_entity_poly.type
_entity_poly.pdbx_seq_one_letter_code
_entity_poly.pdbx_strand_id
1 'polypeptide(L)'
;MIARHKHFTRCFFALALALAACGDDVEEIDCDWIVGANCWKEFLRDVGSCGDHVSVGRLTADRLRCEYFDGTVVSFDAVFPNPVPGGYPWGFSVTTGGSLCLAHTDLRLEGGAGFRATAATGEFIMDNQRTALVFTCPDGSRHRLAAERATTCNPDHSPGVAVTTFPGGGAFFYNGATAGAEVIVFNCEL
;
A
#
# COMPACT_ATOMS: atom_id res chain seq x y z
N MET A 1 20.00 58.07 9.51
CA MET A 1 18.88 58.45 10.40
C MET A 1 17.60 57.89 9.83
N ILE A 2 16.81 57.26 10.70
CA ILE A 2 15.70 56.35 10.41
C ILE A 2 14.43 57.15 10.06
N ALA A 3 13.79 56.86 8.93
CA ALA A 3 12.43 57.31 8.63
C ALA A 3 11.49 56.11 8.53
N ARG A 4 10.64 55.97 9.55
CA ARG A 4 9.54 54.99 9.65
C ARG A 4 8.41 55.41 8.71
N HIS A 5 7.97 54.52 7.81
CA HIS A 5 6.62 54.60 7.26
C HIS A 5 5.77 53.43 7.76
N LYS A 6 4.80 53.80 8.60
CA LYS A 6 3.69 53.00 9.05
C LYS A 6 2.70 52.89 7.89
N HIS A 7 2.46 51.70 7.36
CA HIS A 7 1.20 51.40 6.68
C HIS A 7 0.39 50.43 7.52
N PHE A 8 -0.75 50.99 7.94
CA PHE A 8 -1.78 50.44 8.80
C PHE A 8 -2.70 49.58 7.91
N THR A 9 -2.41 48.30 7.75
CA THR A 9 -3.36 47.36 7.13
C THR A 9 -4.19 46.75 8.24
N ARG A 10 -5.44 47.19 8.32
CA ARG A 10 -6.44 46.76 9.28
C ARG A 10 -6.72 45.26 9.05
N CYS A 11 -6.13 44.39 9.86
CA CYS A 11 -6.60 43.01 10.02
C CYS A 11 -7.96 43.05 10.70
N PHE A 12 -9.00 42.92 9.87
CA PHE A 12 -10.37 42.71 10.29
C PHE A 12 -10.44 41.41 11.10
N PHE A 13 -10.82 41.54 12.37
CA PHE A 13 -11.24 40.46 13.25
C PHE A 13 -12.52 39.83 12.68
N ALA A 14 -12.42 38.64 12.07
CA ALA A 14 -13.58 37.78 11.80
C ALA A 14 -13.12 36.33 11.62
N LEU A 15 -13.61 35.47 12.52
CA LEU A 15 -13.59 34.00 12.50
C LEU A 15 -12.25 33.32 12.81
N ALA A 16 -12.22 32.75 14.02
CA ALA A 16 -11.23 31.85 14.56
C ALA A 16 -11.16 30.53 13.75
N LEU A 17 -10.50 30.54 12.59
CA LEU A 17 -9.84 29.35 12.09
C LEU A 17 -8.52 29.21 12.85
N ALA A 18 -8.60 28.50 13.97
CA ALA A 18 -7.45 27.80 14.49
C ALA A 18 -6.98 26.83 13.39
N LEU A 19 -6.09 27.33 12.53
CA LEU A 19 -5.14 26.49 11.82
C LEU A 19 -4.27 25.90 12.92
N ALA A 20 -4.79 24.86 13.57
CA ALA A 20 -3.99 23.93 14.32
C ALA A 20 -2.80 23.63 13.41
N ALA A 21 -1.62 24.00 13.89
CA ALA A 21 -0.40 23.41 13.42
C ALA A 21 -0.54 21.93 13.76
N CYS A 22 -1.21 21.17 12.89
CA CYS A 22 -1.36 19.74 12.99
C CYS A 22 0.06 19.19 12.82
N GLY A 23 0.73 18.93 13.95
CA GLY A 23 1.78 17.94 13.94
C GLY A 23 1.15 16.67 13.38
N ASP A 24 1.82 16.05 12.41
CA ASP A 24 1.43 14.72 11.94
C ASP A 24 1.70 13.75 13.10
N ASP A 25 0.74 13.64 14.02
CA ASP A 25 0.81 12.68 15.10
C ASP A 25 0.80 11.29 14.47
N VAL A 26 1.92 10.58 14.58
CA VAL A 26 2.07 9.20 14.12
C VAL A 26 1.92 8.31 15.34
N GLU A 27 0.85 7.53 15.38
CA GLU A 27 0.56 6.59 16.46
C GLU A 27 1.52 5.39 16.40
N GLU A 28 2.05 4.94 17.52
CA GLU A 28 2.89 3.75 17.55
C GLU A 28 2.02 2.48 17.58
N ILE A 29 2.27 1.58 16.63
CA ILE A 29 1.58 0.28 16.54
C ILE A 29 2.02 -0.60 17.70
N ASP A 30 1.05 -1.07 18.48
CA ASP A 30 1.25 -2.12 19.47
C ASP A 30 0.75 -3.49 18.97
N CYS A 31 0.90 -4.51 19.82
CA CYS A 31 0.46 -5.85 19.46
C CYS A 31 -1.06 -5.94 19.31
N ASP A 32 -1.82 -5.15 20.07
CA ASP A 32 -3.30 -5.14 20.00
C ASP A 32 -3.77 -4.61 18.65
N TRP A 33 -3.11 -3.58 18.11
CA TRP A 33 -3.35 -3.10 16.75
C TRP A 33 -3.03 -4.19 15.71
N ILE A 34 -1.89 -4.89 15.84
CA ILE A 34 -1.48 -5.94 14.89
C ILE A 34 -2.48 -7.10 14.86
N VAL A 35 -2.95 -7.57 16.02
CA VAL A 35 -3.88 -8.70 16.09
C VAL A 35 -5.34 -8.29 15.90
N GLY A 36 -5.69 -7.05 16.28
CA GLY A 36 -7.04 -6.50 16.25
C GLY A 36 -7.51 -6.01 14.88
N ALA A 37 -8.68 -5.39 14.84
CA ALA A 37 -9.19 -4.75 13.64
C ALA A 37 -8.42 -3.44 13.40
N ASN A 38 -7.99 -3.21 12.16
CA ASN A 38 -7.24 -2.03 11.77
C ASN A 38 -7.44 -1.74 10.28
N CYS A 39 -7.01 -0.56 9.83
CA CYS A 39 -7.21 -0.11 8.45
C CYS A 39 -6.50 -1.01 7.42
N TRP A 40 -5.40 -1.66 7.79
CA TRP A 40 -4.69 -2.61 6.92
C TRP A 40 -5.56 -3.84 6.63
N LYS A 41 -6.16 -4.44 7.65
CA LYS A 41 -7.05 -5.60 7.48
C LYS A 41 -8.33 -5.25 6.72
N GLU A 42 -8.86 -4.05 6.91
CA GLU A 42 -9.98 -3.56 6.11
C GLU A 42 -9.59 -3.41 4.63
N PHE A 43 -8.43 -2.80 4.36
CA PHE A 43 -7.86 -2.74 3.02
C PHE A 43 -7.68 -4.13 2.41
N LEU A 44 -7.14 -5.09 3.16
CA LEU A 44 -6.95 -6.48 2.68
C LEU A 44 -8.24 -7.22 2.40
N ARG A 45 -9.30 -6.97 3.18
CA ARG A 45 -10.63 -7.52 2.90
C ARG A 45 -11.16 -7.01 1.55
N ASP A 46 -10.94 -5.73 1.25
CA ASP A 46 -11.34 -5.14 -0.03
C ASP A 46 -10.51 -5.70 -1.19
N VAL A 47 -9.19 -5.83 -1.03
CA VAL A 47 -8.34 -6.47 -2.04
C VAL A 47 -8.76 -7.93 -2.28
N GLY A 48 -9.07 -8.68 -1.23
CA GLY A 48 -9.56 -10.06 -1.35
C GLY A 48 -10.91 -10.17 -2.08
N SER A 49 -11.66 -9.08 -2.19
CA SER A 49 -12.90 -9.03 -2.98
C SER A 49 -12.66 -8.80 -4.48
N CYS A 50 -11.43 -8.48 -4.89
CA CYS A 50 -11.07 -8.24 -6.30
C CYS A 50 -11.04 -9.52 -7.15
N GLY A 51 -11.00 -10.70 -6.55
CA GLY A 51 -11.03 -11.97 -7.28
C GLY A 51 -10.44 -13.10 -6.45
N ASP A 52 -10.71 -14.33 -6.87
CA ASP A 52 -10.05 -15.51 -6.31
C ASP A 52 -8.75 -15.80 -7.09
N HIS A 53 -7.69 -15.12 -6.68
CA HIS A 53 -6.36 -15.26 -7.29
C HIS A 53 -5.60 -16.49 -6.78
N VAL A 54 -6.27 -17.44 -6.12
CA VAL A 54 -5.70 -18.77 -5.85
C VAL A 54 -5.50 -19.55 -7.14
N SER A 55 -6.33 -19.29 -8.15
CA SER A 55 -6.13 -19.84 -9.49
C SER A 55 -4.92 -19.21 -10.19
N VAL A 56 -4.23 -19.99 -11.03
CA VAL A 56 -3.12 -19.48 -11.85
C VAL A 56 -3.69 -18.77 -13.07
N GLY A 57 -3.39 -17.49 -13.23
CA GLY A 57 -3.71 -16.69 -14.41
C GLY A 57 -2.70 -16.90 -15.54
N ARG A 58 -3.12 -16.60 -16.77
CA ARG A 58 -2.26 -16.70 -17.96
C ARG A 58 -1.67 -15.35 -18.32
N LEU A 59 -0.35 -15.25 -18.31
CA LEU A 59 0.39 -14.10 -18.79
C LEU A 59 0.26 -13.99 -20.31
N THR A 60 -0.11 -12.82 -20.81
CA THR A 60 -0.23 -12.56 -22.25
C THR A 60 1.14 -12.61 -22.92
N ALA A 61 1.17 -12.80 -24.24
CA ALA A 61 2.43 -12.93 -24.99
C ALA A 61 3.33 -11.68 -24.90
N ASP A 62 2.74 -10.50 -24.77
CA ASP A 62 3.44 -9.24 -24.52
C ASP A 62 3.89 -9.06 -23.07
N ARG A 63 3.44 -9.94 -22.17
CA ARG A 63 3.68 -9.95 -20.72
C ARG A 63 3.25 -8.66 -20.01
N LEU A 64 2.26 -7.96 -20.57
CA LEU A 64 1.68 -6.77 -19.96
C LEU A 64 0.43 -7.06 -19.16
N ARG A 65 -0.19 -8.24 -19.35
CA ARG A 65 -1.43 -8.61 -18.67
C ARG A 65 -1.38 -10.06 -18.21
N CYS A 66 -2.04 -10.33 -17.11
CA CYS A 66 -2.31 -11.67 -16.64
C CYS A 66 -3.83 -11.84 -16.52
N GLU A 67 -4.36 -12.77 -17.31
CA GLU A 67 -5.80 -12.96 -17.52
C GLU A 67 -6.28 -14.22 -16.77
N TYR A 68 -7.36 -14.09 -16.01
CA TYR A 68 -7.97 -15.16 -15.23
C TYR A 68 -9.29 -15.61 -15.88
N PHE A 69 -9.71 -16.84 -15.57
CA PHE A 69 -10.92 -17.43 -16.16
C PHE A 69 -12.21 -16.75 -15.70
N ASP A 70 -12.22 -16.17 -14.50
CA ASP A 70 -13.33 -15.41 -13.93
C ASP A 70 -13.50 -14.02 -14.58
N GLY A 71 -12.63 -13.66 -15.54
CA GLY A 71 -12.62 -12.37 -16.20
C GLY A 71 -11.81 -11.30 -15.47
N THR A 72 -11.15 -11.65 -14.36
CA THR A 72 -10.21 -10.76 -13.68
C THR A 72 -8.97 -10.57 -14.55
N VAL A 73 -8.46 -9.34 -14.61
CA VAL A 73 -7.26 -8.99 -15.39
C VAL A 73 -6.34 -8.15 -14.53
N VAL A 74 -5.10 -8.63 -14.39
CA VAL A 74 -3.99 -7.89 -13.78
C VAL A 74 -3.19 -7.25 -14.91
N SER A 75 -3.10 -5.93 -14.95
CA SER A 75 -2.34 -5.18 -15.94
C SER A 75 -1.08 -4.60 -15.28
N PHE A 76 0.09 -4.90 -15.82
CA PHE A 76 1.37 -4.42 -15.32
C PHE A 76 1.75 -3.10 -15.99
N ASP A 77 2.32 -2.16 -15.24
CA ASP A 77 2.77 -0.86 -15.74
C ASP A 77 3.98 -0.99 -16.68
N ALA A 78 4.72 -2.10 -16.55
CA ALA A 78 5.84 -2.47 -17.40
C ALA A 78 5.76 -3.96 -17.75
N VAL A 79 6.48 -4.36 -18.80
CA VAL A 79 6.58 -5.76 -19.22
C VAL A 79 7.06 -6.62 -18.05
N PHE A 80 6.28 -7.65 -17.70
CA PHE A 80 6.62 -8.58 -16.63
C PHE A 80 7.93 -9.32 -16.97
N PRO A 81 9.00 -9.14 -16.17
CA PRO A 81 10.30 -9.73 -16.46
C PRO A 81 10.29 -11.24 -16.20
N ASN A 82 11.02 -12.00 -17.02
CA ASN A 82 11.25 -13.43 -16.79
C ASN A 82 12.70 -13.75 -17.19
N PRO A 83 13.59 -14.08 -16.23
CA PRO A 83 13.33 -14.12 -14.79
C PRO A 83 13.10 -12.72 -14.21
N VAL A 84 12.39 -12.64 -13.08
CA VAL A 84 12.18 -11.39 -12.35
C VAL A 84 13.45 -11.03 -11.55
N PRO A 85 14.08 -9.86 -11.79
CA PRO A 85 15.25 -9.47 -11.02
C PRO A 85 14.89 -9.12 -9.57
N GLY A 86 15.81 -9.35 -8.64
CA GLY A 86 15.64 -8.93 -7.24
C GLY A 86 15.45 -7.41 -7.14
N GLY A 87 14.48 -6.97 -6.34
CA GLY A 87 14.14 -5.54 -6.20
C GLY A 87 13.46 -4.91 -7.43
N TYR A 88 12.86 -5.73 -8.30
CA TYR A 88 12.00 -5.24 -9.38
C TYR A 88 10.87 -4.37 -8.80
N PRO A 89 10.69 -3.13 -9.28
CA PRO A 89 9.60 -2.27 -8.82
C PRO A 89 8.27 -2.76 -9.41
N TRP A 90 7.34 -3.13 -8.54
CA TRP A 90 6.01 -3.57 -8.93
C TRP A 90 5.09 -2.37 -9.17
N GLY A 91 4.47 -2.36 -10.35
CA GLY A 91 3.40 -1.43 -10.71
C GLY A 91 2.34 -2.21 -11.47
N PHE A 92 1.12 -2.24 -10.95
CA PHE A 92 0.03 -2.97 -11.59
C PHE A 92 -1.35 -2.47 -11.16
N SER A 93 -2.36 -2.85 -11.92
CA SER A 93 -3.77 -2.70 -11.57
C SER A 93 -4.54 -4.01 -11.77
N VAL A 94 -5.56 -4.22 -10.96
CA VAL A 94 -6.49 -5.35 -11.05
C VAL A 94 -7.85 -4.80 -11.45
N THR A 95 -8.42 -5.37 -12.51
CA THR A 95 -9.76 -5.05 -12.99
C THR A 95 -10.64 -6.29 -12.97
N THR A 96 -11.87 -6.14 -12.51
CA THR A 96 -12.84 -7.24 -12.34
C THR A 96 -14.19 -6.76 -12.88
N GLY A 97 -14.79 -7.52 -13.80
CA GLY A 97 -15.98 -7.06 -14.52
C GLY A 97 -15.76 -5.74 -15.26
N GLY A 98 -14.53 -5.46 -15.70
CA GLY A 98 -14.15 -4.22 -16.40
C GLY A 98 -14.01 -2.98 -15.52
N SER A 99 -14.20 -3.09 -14.20
CA SER A 99 -14.00 -1.99 -13.26
C SER A 99 -12.67 -2.13 -12.52
N LEU A 100 -12.00 -1.00 -12.23
CA LEU A 100 -10.82 -0.98 -11.38
C LEU A 100 -11.18 -1.46 -9.97
N CYS A 101 -10.46 -2.47 -9.47
CA CYS A 101 -10.62 -2.97 -8.12
C CYS A 101 -9.44 -2.62 -7.21
N LEU A 102 -8.21 -2.78 -7.73
CA LEU A 102 -6.98 -2.46 -7.02
C LEU A 102 -6.00 -1.78 -7.98
N ALA A 103 -5.27 -0.77 -7.51
CA ALA A 103 -4.03 -0.29 -8.12
C ALA A 103 -2.89 -0.36 -7.10
N HIS A 104 -1.70 -0.75 -7.53
CA HIS A 104 -0.49 -0.86 -6.72
C HIS A 104 0.68 -0.19 -7.43
N THR A 105 1.48 0.56 -6.69
CA THR A 105 2.73 1.14 -7.18
C THR A 105 3.78 1.14 -6.08
N ASP A 106 4.90 0.47 -6.32
CA ASP A 106 6.09 0.58 -5.49
C ASP A 106 6.63 2.02 -5.49
N LEU A 107 6.97 2.50 -4.30
CA LEU A 107 7.55 3.81 -4.08
C LEU A 107 9.05 3.67 -3.83
N ARG A 108 9.84 4.51 -4.51
CA ARG A 108 11.24 4.74 -4.16
C ARG A 108 11.33 5.94 -3.23
N LEU A 109 11.58 5.68 -1.95
CA LEU A 109 11.64 6.70 -0.91
C LEU A 109 13.09 6.84 -0.43
N GLU A 110 13.46 8.03 0.07
CA GLU A 110 14.82 8.32 0.54
C GLU A 110 15.26 7.44 1.74
N GLY A 111 14.33 6.70 2.36
CA GLY A 111 14.55 5.81 3.50
C GLY A 111 14.46 4.31 3.21
N GLY A 112 13.99 3.89 2.04
CA GLY A 112 13.74 2.48 1.74
C GLY A 112 12.67 2.25 0.65
N ALA A 113 12.22 1.00 0.53
CA ALA A 113 11.13 0.61 -0.36
C ALA A 113 9.78 0.79 0.36
N GLY A 114 8.85 1.47 -0.28
CA GLY A 114 7.46 1.57 0.16
C GLY A 114 6.51 1.20 -0.97
N PHE A 115 5.21 1.33 -0.74
CA PHE A 115 4.22 1.25 -1.81
C PHE A 115 3.03 2.16 -1.52
N ARG A 116 2.30 2.49 -2.60
CA ARG A 116 0.96 3.03 -2.56
C ARG A 116 0.03 2.00 -3.18
N ALA A 117 -1.13 1.80 -2.56
CA ALA A 117 -2.18 0.98 -3.15
C ALA A 117 -3.56 1.62 -2.94
N THR A 118 -4.41 1.54 -3.94
CA THR A 118 -5.78 2.09 -3.89
C THR A 118 -6.77 0.97 -4.15
N ALA A 119 -7.69 0.77 -3.21
CA ALA A 119 -8.82 -0.16 -3.31
C ALA A 119 -10.14 0.59 -3.03
N ALA A 120 -11.25 -0.13 -2.86
CA ALA A 120 -12.56 0.47 -2.61
C ALA A 120 -12.61 1.31 -1.31
N THR A 121 -11.92 0.90 -0.24
CA THR A 121 -11.74 1.67 1.00
C THR A 121 -10.95 2.97 0.81
N GLY A 122 -10.25 3.15 -0.31
CA GLY A 122 -9.40 4.30 -0.58
C GLY A 122 -7.90 3.94 -0.67
N GLU A 123 -7.06 4.95 -0.48
CA GLU A 123 -5.60 4.83 -0.61
C GLU A 123 -4.95 4.39 0.70
N PHE A 124 -4.11 3.35 0.62
CA PHE A 124 -3.21 2.92 1.66
C PHE A 124 -1.76 3.16 1.21
N ILE A 125 -0.94 3.69 2.10
CA ILE A 125 0.49 3.92 1.82
C ILE A 125 1.31 3.22 2.89
N MET A 126 2.34 2.48 2.47
CA MET A 126 3.41 2.01 3.34
C MET A 126 4.71 2.70 2.96
N ASP A 127 5.36 3.34 3.94
CA ASP A 127 6.67 3.94 3.83
C ASP A 127 7.65 3.19 4.74
N ASN A 128 8.79 2.75 4.18
CA ASN A 128 9.86 2.18 4.97
C ASN A 128 10.87 3.26 5.37
N GLN A 129 10.81 3.67 6.63
CA GLN A 129 11.66 4.69 7.21
C GLN A 129 12.80 4.06 8.01
N ARG A 130 13.70 3.34 7.32
CA ARG A 130 14.89 2.66 7.86
C ARG A 130 14.62 1.61 8.94
N THR A 131 14.22 2.05 10.14
CA THR A 131 13.99 1.21 11.33
C THR A 131 12.51 1.07 11.69
N ALA A 132 11.62 1.67 10.90
CA ALA A 132 10.19 1.55 11.10
C ALA A 132 9.44 1.54 9.77
N LEU A 133 8.29 0.87 9.76
CA LEU A 133 7.29 1.01 8.72
C LEU A 133 6.27 2.06 9.17
N VAL A 134 5.92 2.99 8.30
CA VAL A 134 4.86 3.97 8.53
C VAL A 134 3.74 3.68 7.55
N PHE A 135 2.55 3.48 8.10
CA PHE A 135 1.34 3.23 7.35
C PHE A 135 0.47 4.47 7.38
N THR A 136 -0.03 4.89 6.22
CA THR A 136 -1.09 5.91 6.11
C THR A 136 -2.36 5.21 5.67
N CYS A 137 -3.38 5.26 6.53
CA CYS A 137 -4.69 4.71 6.26
C CYS A 137 -5.52 5.61 5.31
N PRO A 138 -6.60 5.10 4.71
CA PRO A 138 -7.46 5.90 3.83
C PRO A 138 -8.12 7.12 4.49
N ASP A 139 -8.31 7.10 5.82
CA ASP A 139 -8.83 8.23 6.59
C ASP A 139 -7.77 9.30 6.89
N GLY A 140 -6.52 9.09 6.47
CA GLY A 140 -5.38 9.96 6.70
C GLY A 140 -4.63 9.71 8.01
N SER A 141 -5.11 8.81 8.87
CA SER A 141 -4.40 8.44 10.09
C SER A 141 -3.07 7.75 9.77
N ARG A 142 -2.07 7.95 10.63
CA ARG A 142 -0.71 7.45 10.43
C ARG A 142 -0.27 6.60 11.60
N HIS A 143 0.27 5.44 11.28
CA HIS A 143 0.66 4.41 12.26
C HIS A 143 2.10 3.99 12.00
N ARG A 144 2.90 3.83 13.05
CA ARG A 144 4.32 3.45 12.97
C ARG A 144 4.56 2.12 13.64
N LEU A 145 5.06 1.16 12.87
CA LEU A 145 5.55 -0.12 13.36
C LEU A 145 7.08 -0.09 13.44
N ALA A 146 7.62 -0.03 14.65
CA ALA A 146 9.05 -0.19 14.86
C ALA A 146 9.48 -1.64 14.52
N ALA A 147 10.67 -1.80 13.93
CA ALA A 147 11.16 -3.11 13.48
C ALA A 147 11.22 -4.15 14.62
N GLU A 148 11.59 -3.74 15.83
CA GLU A 148 11.59 -4.62 17.00
C GLU A 148 10.19 -5.16 17.35
N ARG A 149 9.14 -4.35 17.14
CA ARG A 149 7.75 -4.76 17.44
C ARG A 149 7.19 -5.74 16.42
N ALA A 150 7.54 -5.56 15.14
CA ALA A 150 7.12 -6.48 14.07
C ALA A 150 7.53 -7.94 14.37
N THR A 151 8.67 -8.13 15.04
CA THR A 151 9.17 -9.48 15.39
C THR A 151 8.57 -10.07 16.67
N THR A 152 7.99 -9.24 17.55
CA THR A 152 7.54 -9.67 18.89
C THR A 152 6.03 -9.85 18.99
N CYS A 153 5.24 -9.18 18.16
CA CYS A 153 3.77 -9.18 18.21
C CYS A 153 3.09 -10.26 17.34
N ASN A 154 3.77 -11.38 17.07
CA ASN A 154 3.42 -12.42 16.10
C ASN A 154 3.69 -12.01 14.63
N PRO A 155 4.80 -12.48 14.03
CA PRO A 155 5.22 -12.07 12.69
C PRO A 155 4.20 -12.44 11.60
N ASP A 156 3.38 -13.47 11.83
CA ASP A 156 2.38 -13.95 10.86
C ASP A 156 1.22 -12.96 10.63
N HIS A 157 1.13 -11.91 11.45
CA HIS A 157 0.15 -10.83 11.33
C HIS A 157 0.74 -9.51 10.84
N SER A 158 2.05 -9.45 10.60
CA SER A 158 2.70 -8.19 10.24
C SER A 158 2.25 -7.72 8.85
N PRO A 159 1.81 -6.45 8.71
CA PRO A 159 1.53 -5.88 7.40
C PRO A 159 2.76 -5.92 6.51
N GLY A 160 2.57 -6.25 5.25
CA GLY A 160 3.67 -6.28 4.29
C GLY A 160 3.26 -6.81 2.94
N VAL A 161 4.26 -6.88 2.07
CA VAL A 161 4.17 -7.47 0.74
C VAL A 161 5.16 -8.61 0.63
N ALA A 162 4.75 -9.69 -0.03
CA ALA A 162 5.61 -10.78 -0.41
C ALA A 162 5.50 -11.05 -1.90
N VAL A 163 6.57 -11.55 -2.48
CA VAL A 163 6.66 -11.85 -3.91
C VAL A 163 7.36 -13.17 -4.08
N THR A 164 6.77 -14.06 -4.86
CA THR A 164 7.39 -15.32 -5.27
C THR A 164 7.61 -15.30 -6.77
N THR A 165 8.79 -15.68 -7.24
CA THR A 165 9.12 -15.68 -8.66
C THR A 165 9.66 -17.05 -9.06
N PHE A 166 9.33 -17.48 -10.27
CA PHE A 166 9.70 -18.80 -10.79
C PHE A 166 9.86 -18.75 -12.30
N PRO A 167 10.51 -19.76 -12.93
CA PRO A 167 10.65 -19.78 -14.38
C PRO A 167 9.30 -19.69 -15.07
N GLY A 168 9.09 -18.64 -15.85
CA GLY A 168 7.82 -18.45 -16.57
C GLY A 168 6.76 -17.64 -15.84
N GLY A 169 7.01 -17.15 -14.63
CA GLY A 169 5.97 -16.43 -13.90
C GLY A 169 6.34 -15.90 -12.53
N GLY A 170 5.31 -15.55 -11.77
CA GLY A 170 5.44 -15.09 -10.40
C GLY A 170 4.10 -14.76 -9.77
N ALA A 171 4.14 -14.53 -8.47
CA ALA A 171 2.99 -14.22 -7.65
C ALA A 171 3.30 -13.08 -6.67
N PHE A 172 2.28 -12.28 -6.37
CA PHE A 172 2.34 -11.14 -5.45
C PHE A 172 1.27 -11.29 -4.38
N PHE A 173 1.65 -11.02 -3.14
CA PHE A 173 0.84 -11.24 -1.96
C PHE A 173 0.91 -10.02 -1.03
N TYR A 174 -0.22 -9.73 -0.39
CA TYR A 174 -0.22 -8.92 0.82
C TYR A 174 -0.33 -9.82 2.06
N ASN A 175 0.44 -9.50 3.10
CA ASN A 175 0.51 -10.28 4.34
C ASN A 175 -0.31 -9.65 5.48
N GLY A 176 -0.73 -10.44 6.45
CA GLY A 176 -1.30 -9.94 7.71
C GLY A 176 -2.81 -9.71 7.70
N ALA A 177 -3.57 -10.40 6.84
CA ALA A 177 -5.04 -10.32 6.83
C ALA A 177 -5.65 -10.95 8.10
N THR A 178 -5.21 -12.18 8.43
CA THR A 178 -5.48 -12.90 9.68
C THR A 178 -4.26 -13.79 9.98
N ALA A 179 -4.25 -14.56 11.07
CA ALA A 179 -3.11 -15.37 11.48
C ALA A 179 -2.59 -16.27 10.34
N GLY A 180 -1.48 -15.87 9.72
CA GLY A 180 -0.86 -16.58 8.60
C GLY A 180 -1.63 -16.52 7.27
N ALA A 181 -2.66 -15.68 7.15
CA ALA A 181 -3.41 -15.52 5.92
C ALA A 181 -2.79 -14.43 5.03
N GLU A 182 -2.45 -14.83 3.82
CA GLU A 182 -2.00 -13.97 2.74
C GLU A 182 -3.18 -13.68 1.81
N VAL A 183 -3.25 -12.46 1.27
CA VAL A 183 -4.14 -12.12 0.16
C VAL A 183 -3.32 -12.19 -1.11
N ILE A 184 -3.57 -13.23 -1.91
CA ILE A 184 -2.97 -13.37 -3.24
C ILE A 184 -3.58 -12.31 -4.13
N VAL A 185 -2.74 -11.45 -4.71
CA VAL A 185 -3.18 -10.40 -5.63
C VAL A 185 -3.06 -10.88 -7.07
N PHE A 186 -2.00 -11.62 -7.37
CA PHE A 186 -1.89 -12.35 -8.62
C PHE A 186 -0.97 -13.56 -8.47
N ASN A 187 -1.22 -14.56 -9.30
CA ASN A 187 -0.34 -15.70 -9.54
C ASN A 187 -0.38 -16.01 -11.04
N CYS A 188 0.71 -15.74 -11.76
CA CYS A 188 0.71 -15.67 -13.22
C CYS A 188 1.80 -16.53 -13.84
N GLU A 189 1.44 -17.25 -14.89
CA GLU A 189 2.32 -18.14 -15.66
C GLU A 189 2.19 -17.89 -17.18
N LEU A 190 3.29 -18.06 -17.92
CA LEU A 190 3.34 -18.01 -19.40
C LEU A 190 2.55 -19.15 -20.07
#